data_AF-A0A2S2Q028-F1
#
_entry.id   AF-A0A2S2Q028-F1
#
_cell.length_a   1.000
_cell.length_b   1.000
_cell.length_c   1.000
_cell.angle_alpha   90.00
_cell.angle_beta   90.00
_cell.angle_gamma   90.00
#
_symmetry.space_group_name_H-M   'P 1'
#
loop_
_entity.id
_entity.type
_entity.pdbx_description
1 polymer ?
#
loop_
_entity_poly.entity_id
_entity_poly.type
_entity_poly.pdbx_seq_one_letter_code
_entity_poly.pdbx_strand_id
1 'polypeptide(L)'
;HPNSRFCTPAEQCPIIDPHWQSPEGVPIDAILFGGRRPKGVPLVYEAFDWKHGVFVGASMKSETTAAAEHKGKSIMHDPFAMRPFFGYNFGHYLQHWLSMETAVPGRKLPKVYHVNWFRKDDQVSAHRFSNIVLTINRILPRGHTCVITVVWGGEG
;
A
#
# COMPACT_ATOMS: atom_id res chain seq x y z
N HIS A 1 -10.10 10.54 -21.72
CA HIS A 1 -9.04 11.18 -20.90
C HIS A 1 -8.38 10.08 -20.07
N PRO A 2 -7.03 9.94 -20.01
CA PRO A 2 -6.37 8.85 -19.26
C PRO A 2 -6.70 8.81 -17.76
N ASN A 3 -7.16 9.94 -17.21
CA ASN A 3 -7.64 10.05 -15.83
C ASN A 3 -9.18 10.25 -15.78
N SER A 4 -9.95 9.62 -16.68
CA SER A 4 -11.43 9.63 -16.60
C SER A 4 -11.91 8.89 -15.35
N ARG A 5 -13.01 9.34 -14.74
CA ARG A 5 -13.51 8.85 -13.46
C ARG A 5 -14.95 8.38 -13.54
N PHE A 6 -15.31 7.44 -12.67
CA PHE A 6 -16.69 7.12 -12.31
C PHE A 6 -16.94 7.58 -10.86
N CYS A 7 -18.19 7.88 -10.53
CA CYS A 7 -18.63 8.19 -9.17
C CYS A 7 -19.85 7.30 -8.87
N THR A 8 -19.72 6.40 -7.89
CA THR A 8 -20.73 5.39 -7.57
C THR A 8 -20.83 5.24 -6.04
N PRO A 9 -22.03 4.99 -5.48
CA PRO A 9 -22.21 4.69 -4.07
C PRO A 9 -21.44 3.42 -3.66
N ALA A 10 -20.72 3.47 -2.54
CA ALA A 10 -19.97 2.32 -2.02
C ALA A 10 -20.87 1.10 -1.76
N GLU A 11 -22.09 1.33 -1.27
CA GLU A 11 -23.10 0.30 -0.98
C GLU A 11 -23.50 -0.58 -2.18
N GLN A 12 -23.23 -0.13 -3.41
CA GLN A 12 -23.50 -0.90 -4.63
C GLN A 12 -22.41 -1.96 -4.92
N CYS A 13 -21.32 -1.99 -4.14
CA CYS A 13 -20.29 -3.01 -4.28
C CYS A 13 -20.80 -4.37 -3.72
N PRO A 14 -20.92 -5.42 -4.55
CA PRO A 14 -21.51 -6.71 -4.13
C PRO A 14 -20.67 -7.49 -3.12
N ILE A 15 -19.44 -7.04 -2.87
CA ILE A 15 -18.48 -7.62 -1.92
C ILE A 15 -18.08 -6.61 -0.84
N ILE A 16 -18.91 -5.59 -0.58
CA ILE A 16 -18.63 -4.63 0.49
C ILE A 16 -18.60 -5.34 1.85
N ASP A 17 -17.64 -4.96 2.69
CA ASP A 17 -17.51 -5.54 4.02
C ASP A 17 -18.73 -5.14 4.89
N PRO A 18 -19.35 -6.06 5.65
CA PRO A 18 -20.50 -5.74 6.48
C PRO A 18 -20.19 -4.71 7.59
N HIS A 19 -18.91 -4.53 7.95
CA HIS A 19 -18.43 -3.57 8.93
C HIS A 19 -17.87 -2.29 8.31
N TRP A 20 -18.06 -2.03 7.01
CA TRP A 20 -17.48 -0.85 6.33
C TRP A 20 -17.88 0.52 6.94
N GLN A 21 -19.02 0.56 7.65
CA GLN A 21 -19.55 1.73 8.36
C GLN A 21 -19.51 1.58 9.89
N SER A 22 -18.91 0.51 10.42
CA SER A 22 -18.82 0.31 11.88
C SER A 22 -18.03 1.46 12.52
N PRO A 23 -18.59 2.16 13.52
CA PRO A 23 -17.89 3.25 14.19
C PRO A 23 -16.69 2.77 15.01
N GLU A 24 -16.66 1.49 15.39
CA GLU A 24 -15.53 0.83 16.05
C GLU A 24 -14.36 0.56 15.09
N GLY A 25 -14.62 0.62 13.78
CA GLY A 25 -13.67 0.26 12.74
C GLY A 25 -13.40 -1.23 12.68
N VAL A 26 -12.31 -1.59 12.00
CA VAL A 26 -11.88 -2.98 11.81
C VAL A 26 -10.44 -3.16 12.30
N PRO A 27 -10.13 -4.27 12.99
CA PRO A 27 -8.77 -4.52 13.46
C PRO A 27 -7.83 -4.77 12.28
N ILE A 28 -6.71 -4.04 12.24
CA ILE A 28 -5.72 -4.14 11.16
C ILE A 28 -4.57 -5.06 11.57
N ASP A 29 -4.36 -6.12 10.81
CA ASP A 29 -3.28 -7.09 11.06
C ASP A 29 -2.07 -6.86 10.15
N ALA A 30 -2.26 -6.21 9.00
CA ALA A 30 -1.20 -5.97 8.04
C ALA A 30 -1.34 -4.63 7.30
N ILE A 31 -0.19 -4.00 7.05
CA ILE A 31 -0.04 -2.82 6.20
C ILE A 31 0.84 -3.21 5.01
N LEU A 32 0.33 -2.98 3.79
CA LEU A 32 1.03 -3.26 2.55
C LEU A 32 1.39 -1.94 1.87
N PHE A 33 2.69 -1.66 1.79
CA PHE A 33 3.21 -0.60 0.94
C PHE A 33 3.49 -1.12 -0.46
N GLY A 34 3.30 -0.31 -1.49
CA GLY A 34 3.72 -0.71 -2.82
C GLY A 34 3.69 0.42 -3.84
N GLY A 35 4.50 0.24 -4.88
CA GLY A 35 4.61 1.18 -5.99
C GLY A 35 4.96 0.44 -7.27
N ARG A 36 4.76 1.11 -8.40
CA ARG A 36 5.10 0.59 -9.71
C ARG A 36 6.62 0.60 -9.89
N ARG A 37 7.24 -0.57 -9.83
CA ARG A 37 8.69 -0.74 -10.01
C ARG A 37 8.97 -1.82 -11.06
N PRO A 38 9.42 -1.44 -12.27
CA PRO A 38 9.59 -2.40 -13.35
C PRO A 38 10.75 -3.38 -13.10
N LYS A 39 11.76 -2.98 -12.31
CA LYS A 39 12.97 -3.77 -12.02
C LYS A 39 13.41 -3.61 -10.56
N GLY A 40 14.12 -4.62 -10.05
CA GLY A 40 14.86 -4.59 -8.78
C GLY A 40 14.05 -4.89 -7.52
N VAL A 41 12.77 -4.53 -7.46
CA VAL A 41 11.92 -4.80 -6.28
C VAL A 41 11.19 -6.14 -6.46
N PRO A 42 11.31 -7.10 -5.52
CA PRO A 42 10.64 -8.39 -5.62
C PRO A 42 9.12 -8.27 -5.45
N LEU A 43 8.39 -9.35 -5.75
CA LEU A 43 6.92 -9.38 -5.71
C LEU A 43 6.37 -8.99 -4.33
N VAL A 44 6.94 -9.56 -3.26
CA VAL A 44 6.60 -9.25 -1.87
C VAL A 44 7.81 -9.48 -0.97
N TYR A 45 7.91 -8.68 0.10
CA TYR A 45 8.78 -8.96 1.24
C TYR A 45 8.15 -8.41 2.54
N GLU A 46 8.48 -9.04 3.67
CA GLU A 46 8.06 -8.62 5.01
C GLU A 46 9.15 -7.75 5.64
N ALA A 47 8.75 -6.74 6.42
CA ALA A 47 9.67 -5.96 7.23
C ALA A 47 10.10 -6.75 8.48
N PHE A 48 11.37 -6.63 8.88
CA PHE A 48 11.89 -7.29 10.07
C PHE A 48 11.22 -6.88 11.38
N ASP A 49 10.88 -5.59 11.50
CA ASP A 49 10.23 -5.00 12.65
C ASP A 49 9.46 -3.72 12.26
N TRP A 50 8.84 -3.05 13.23
CA TRP A 50 8.08 -1.84 12.99
C TRP A 50 8.92 -0.70 12.42
N LYS A 51 10.13 -0.46 12.97
CA LYS A 51 11.02 0.63 12.52
C LYS A 51 11.48 0.40 11.08
N HIS A 52 11.82 -0.84 10.74
CA HIS A 52 12.11 -1.23 9.37
C HIS A 52 10.86 -1.06 8.48
N GLY A 53 9.66 -1.37 8.97
CA GLY A 53 8.41 -1.10 8.27
C GLY A 53 8.17 0.38 7.97
N VAL A 54 8.44 1.26 8.93
CA VAL A 54 8.39 2.72 8.75
C VAL A 54 9.41 3.16 7.70
N PHE A 55 10.63 2.62 7.74
CA PHE A 55 11.65 2.89 6.71
C PHE A 55 11.23 2.42 5.32
N VAL A 56 10.61 1.23 5.22
CA VAL A 56 10.05 0.70 3.96
C VAL A 56 8.99 1.66 3.40
N GLY A 57 8.05 2.12 4.23
CA GLY A 57 7.06 3.12 3.83
C GLY A 57 7.69 4.46 3.41
N ALA A 58 8.68 4.94 4.15
CA ALA A 58 9.38 6.20 3.86
C ALA A 58 10.22 6.15 2.57
N SER A 59 10.76 4.98 2.23
CA SER A 59 11.62 4.78 1.06
C SER A 59 10.86 4.42 -0.22
N MET A 60 9.53 4.37 -0.15
CA MET A 60 8.67 4.04 -1.29
C MET A 60 8.98 4.88 -2.52
N LYS A 61 9.05 4.19 -3.66
CA LYS A 61 9.19 4.78 -4.99
C LYS A 61 8.19 4.17 -5.94
N SER A 62 7.60 4.98 -6.80
CA SER A 62 6.67 4.53 -7.84
C SER A 62 6.96 5.27 -9.14
N GLU A 63 6.70 4.61 -10.28
CA GLU A 63 6.61 5.31 -11.56
C GLU A 63 5.47 6.34 -11.53
N THR A 64 5.69 7.50 -12.15
CA THR A 64 4.66 8.50 -12.45
C THR A 64 3.45 7.87 -13.16
N THR A 65 2.24 8.27 -12.77
CA THR A 65 0.98 7.90 -13.44
C THR A 65 0.23 9.17 -13.85
N ALA A 66 -0.76 9.01 -14.72
CA ALA A 66 -1.57 10.11 -15.26
C ALA A 66 -2.45 10.82 -14.21
N ALA A 67 -2.50 10.32 -12.97
CA ALA A 67 -3.25 10.94 -11.88
C ALA A 67 -2.61 12.23 -11.35
N ALA A 68 -1.33 12.51 -11.65
CA ALA A 68 -0.66 13.76 -11.33
C ALA A 68 -0.07 14.39 -12.61
N GLU A 69 0.14 15.72 -12.61
CA GLU A 69 0.64 16.50 -13.78
C GLU A 69 2.05 16.12 -14.28
N HIS A 70 2.66 15.08 -13.72
CA HIS A 70 4.01 14.66 -14.07
C HIS A 70 3.99 13.90 -15.41
N LYS A 71 4.51 14.53 -16.47
CA LYS A 71 4.69 13.89 -17.78
C LYS A 71 5.89 12.92 -17.74
N GLY A 72 5.68 11.68 -18.17
CA GLY A 72 6.75 10.68 -18.37
C GLY A 72 6.57 9.42 -17.52
N LYS A 73 7.51 8.47 -17.64
CA LYS A 73 7.64 7.25 -16.81
C LYS A 73 8.88 7.36 -15.91
N SER A 74 8.95 8.41 -15.09
CA SER A 74 10.06 8.60 -14.15
C SER A 74 9.72 7.94 -12.81
N ILE A 75 10.74 7.37 -12.16
CA ILE A 75 10.59 6.83 -10.81
C ILE A 75 10.74 7.97 -9.82
N MET A 76 9.72 8.20 -9.00
CA MET A 76 9.72 9.24 -7.98
C MET A 76 9.62 8.62 -6.60
N HIS A 77 10.18 9.32 -5.60
CA HIS A 77 9.87 9.03 -4.21
C HIS A 77 8.41 9.37 -3.92
N ASP A 78 7.72 8.48 -3.23
CA ASP A 78 6.33 8.67 -2.80
C ASP A 78 6.13 8.01 -1.42
N PRO A 79 6.74 8.60 -0.36
CA PRO A 79 6.72 8.03 0.98
C PRO A 79 5.28 7.80 1.45
N PHE A 80 4.97 6.57 1.87
CA PHE A 80 3.65 6.15 2.33
C PHE A 80 2.51 6.40 1.31
N ALA A 81 2.81 6.59 0.03
CA ALA A 81 1.88 7.12 -0.98
C ALA A 81 1.22 8.47 -0.58
N MET A 82 1.90 9.25 0.27
CA MET A 82 1.39 10.49 0.86
C MET A 82 2.08 11.74 0.33
N ARG A 83 2.98 11.63 -0.67
CA ARG A 83 3.74 12.80 -1.16
C ARG A 83 2.88 14.02 -1.49
N PRO A 84 1.74 13.92 -2.19
CA PRO A 84 0.90 15.09 -2.47
C PRO A 84 -0.12 15.40 -1.36
N PHE A 85 -0.12 14.66 -0.25
CA PHE A 85 -1.19 14.67 0.76
C PHE A 85 -0.71 14.98 2.19
N PHE A 86 0.58 15.25 2.40
CA PHE A 86 1.07 15.63 3.73
C PHE A 86 0.47 16.96 4.18
N GLY A 87 -0.27 16.93 5.29
CA GLY A 87 -0.84 18.13 5.94
C GLY A 87 0.13 18.86 6.89
N TYR A 88 1.30 18.29 7.14
CA TYR A 88 2.34 18.85 8.01
C TYR A 88 3.72 18.30 7.63
N ASN A 89 4.77 18.69 8.36
CA ASN A 89 6.15 18.30 8.06
C ASN A 89 6.35 16.77 8.00
N PHE A 90 6.96 16.29 6.92
CA PHE A 90 7.20 14.86 6.70
C PHE A 90 8.09 14.21 7.77
N GLY A 91 9.11 14.91 8.30
CA GLY A 91 9.95 14.39 9.38
C GLY A 91 9.14 14.15 10.67
N HIS A 92 8.21 15.05 11.00
CA HIS A 92 7.29 14.85 12.10
C HIS A 92 6.31 13.70 11.82
N TYR A 93 5.92 13.51 10.56
CA TYR A 93 5.08 12.37 10.15
C TYR A 93 5.80 11.05 10.39
N LEU A 94 7.08 10.94 10.03
CA LEU A 94 7.90 9.77 10.34
C LEU A 94 8.03 9.54 11.84
N GLN A 95 8.29 10.61 12.61
CA GLN A 95 8.38 10.51 14.07
C GLN A 95 7.06 10.02 14.69
N HIS A 96 5.92 10.46 14.14
CA HIS A 96 4.60 10.00 14.57
C HIS A 96 4.44 8.49 14.33
N TRP A 97 4.77 8.00 13.14
CA TRP A 97 4.76 6.55 12.85
C TRP A 97 5.67 5.75 13.78
N LEU A 98 6.89 6.23 14.04
CA LEU A 98 7.81 5.56 14.97
C LEU A 98 7.25 5.50 16.39
N SER A 99 6.58 6.57 16.84
CA SER A 99 6.00 6.64 18.18
C SER A 99 4.89 5.62 18.43
N MET A 100 4.24 5.09 17.38
CA MET A 100 3.17 4.10 17.50
C MET A 100 3.63 2.80 18.17
N GLU A 101 4.91 2.46 18.08
CA GLU A 101 5.48 1.26 18.71
C GLU A 101 5.32 1.28 20.24
N THR A 102 5.39 2.45 20.86
CA THR A 102 5.35 2.62 22.31
C THR A 102 4.12 3.38 22.80
N ALA A 103 3.29 3.90 21.91
CA ALA A 103 2.15 4.74 22.26
C ALA A 103 1.09 4.04 23.13
N VAL A 104 0.92 2.72 22.96
CA VAL A 104 -0.05 1.92 23.72
C VAL A 104 0.64 0.65 24.23
N PRO A 105 0.79 0.47 25.56
CA PRO A 105 1.38 -0.74 26.13
C PRO A 105 0.62 -1.99 25.69
N GLY A 106 1.35 -3.02 25.24
CA GLY A 106 0.77 -4.31 24.86
C GLY A 106 -0.01 -4.30 23.54
N ARG A 107 -0.04 -3.19 22.78
CA ARG A 107 -0.66 -3.16 21.45
C ARG A 107 0.09 -4.08 20.49
N LYS A 108 -0.65 -4.96 19.83
CA LYS A 108 -0.15 -5.72 18.68
C LYS A 108 -0.14 -4.79 17.46
N LEU A 109 1.05 -4.46 16.97
CA LEU A 109 1.20 -3.70 15.72
C LEU A 109 0.93 -4.60 14.51
N PRO A 110 0.40 -4.04 13.42
CA PRO A 110 0.25 -4.79 12.18
C PRO A 110 1.63 -5.12 11.61
N LYS A 111 1.71 -6.27 10.95
CA LYS A 111 2.88 -6.62 10.14
C LYS A 111 2.99 -5.68 8.95
N VAL A 112 4.20 -5.28 8.60
CA VAL A 112 4.44 -4.42 7.43
C VAL A 112 5.03 -5.24 6.30
N TYR A 113 4.44 -5.11 5.12
CA TYR A 113 4.89 -5.74 3.90
C TYR A 113 5.12 -4.69 2.82
N HIS A 114 5.98 -5.00 1.88
CA HIS A 114 6.09 -4.26 0.62
C HIS A 114 5.76 -5.18 -0.54
N VAL A 115 4.94 -4.71 -1.48
CA VAL A 115 4.51 -5.44 -2.68
C VAL A 115 4.87 -4.69 -3.96
N ASN A 116 5.12 -5.44 -5.03
CA ASN A 116 5.36 -4.89 -6.36
C ASN A 116 4.71 -5.78 -7.44
N TRP A 117 3.50 -5.43 -7.83
CA TRP A 117 2.73 -6.13 -8.87
C TRP A 117 3.21 -5.85 -10.30
N PHE A 118 4.09 -4.84 -10.47
CA PHE A 118 4.45 -4.29 -11.77
C PHE A 118 5.88 -4.62 -12.21
N ARG A 119 6.52 -5.58 -11.54
CA ARG A 119 7.79 -6.13 -11.98
C ARG A 119 7.64 -6.68 -13.41
N LYS A 120 8.55 -6.30 -14.29
CA LYS A 120 8.64 -6.83 -15.66
C LYS A 120 9.78 -7.83 -15.68
N ASP A 121 9.48 -9.08 -16.02
CA ASP A 121 10.51 -10.06 -16.39
C ASP A 121 10.54 -10.18 -17.91
N ASP A 122 11.69 -10.54 -18.48
CA ASP A 122 11.91 -10.63 -19.94
C ASP A 122 11.06 -11.73 -20.63
N GLN A 123 10.28 -12.51 -19.87
CA GLN A 123 9.46 -13.62 -20.36
C GLN A 123 8.00 -13.63 -19.83
N VAL A 124 7.64 -12.75 -18.88
CA VAL A 124 6.31 -12.81 -18.23
C VAL A 124 5.73 -11.40 -18.11
N SER A 125 4.66 -11.16 -18.89
CA SER A 125 3.80 -9.99 -18.77
C SER A 125 3.21 -9.91 -17.35
N ALA A 126 3.10 -8.69 -16.81
CA ALA A 126 2.48 -8.31 -15.52
C ALA A 126 1.63 -9.39 -14.83
N HIS A 127 1.87 -9.61 -13.53
CA HIS A 127 1.13 -10.59 -12.74
C HIS A 127 -0.39 -10.33 -12.89
N ARG A 128 -1.13 -11.33 -13.40
CA ARG A 128 -2.61 -11.25 -13.48
C ARG A 128 -3.17 -10.95 -12.10
N PHE A 129 -4.28 -10.20 -12.04
CA PHE A 129 -4.99 -9.88 -10.79
C PHE A 129 -5.25 -11.10 -9.89
N SER A 130 -5.47 -12.29 -10.49
CA SER A 130 -5.61 -13.57 -9.77
C SER A 130 -4.41 -13.91 -8.87
N ASN A 131 -3.20 -13.49 -9.23
CA ASN A 131 -1.98 -13.78 -8.49
C ASN A 131 -1.81 -12.86 -7.27
N ILE A 132 -2.48 -11.69 -7.25
CA ILE A 132 -2.48 -10.78 -6.11
C ILE A 132 -3.19 -11.44 -4.92
N VAL A 133 -4.39 -11.98 -5.15
CA VAL A 133 -5.18 -12.67 -4.12
C VAL A 133 -4.40 -13.86 -3.55
N LEU A 134 -3.76 -14.66 -4.41
CA LEU A 134 -2.92 -15.78 -3.98
C LEU A 134 -1.71 -15.33 -3.14
N THR A 135 -1.11 -14.18 -3.48
CA THR A 135 0.01 -13.63 -2.71
C THR A 135 -0.45 -13.16 -1.34
N ILE A 136 -1.55 -12.40 -1.28
CA ILE A 136 -2.18 -11.92 -0.05
C ILE A 136 -2.54 -13.10 0.86
N ASN A 137 -3.21 -14.13 0.32
CA ASN A 137 -3.58 -15.34 1.07
C ASN A 137 -2.39 -16.17 1.56
N ARG A 138 -1.20 -16.02 0.97
CA ARG A 138 0.01 -16.71 1.41
C ARG A 138 0.72 -15.99 2.54
N ILE A 139 0.74 -14.65 2.53
CA ILE A 139 1.46 -13.85 3.53
C ILE A 139 0.62 -13.55 4.77
N LEU A 140 -0.70 -13.68 4.67
CA LEU A 140 -1.61 -13.44 5.78
C LEU A 140 -2.05 -14.76 6.43
N PRO A 141 -1.96 -14.88 7.77
CA PRO A 141 -2.46 -16.06 8.47
C PRO A 141 -3.97 -16.22 8.26
N ARG A 142 -4.45 -17.47 8.29
CA ARG A 142 -5.88 -17.77 8.13
C ARG A 142 -6.66 -17.32 9.37
N GLY A 143 -7.70 -16.52 9.16
CA GLY A 143 -8.58 -15.99 10.22
C GLY A 143 -8.51 -14.47 10.27
N HIS A 144 -9.68 -13.83 10.22
CA HIS A 144 -9.94 -12.38 10.32
C HIS A 144 -8.73 -11.50 9.99
N THR A 145 -8.52 -11.20 8.70
CA THR A 145 -7.44 -10.29 8.30
C THR A 145 -8.02 -9.07 7.62
N CYS A 146 -7.91 -7.91 8.27
CA CYS A 146 -8.07 -6.64 7.58
C CYS A 146 -6.69 -6.11 7.16
N VAL A 147 -6.61 -5.66 5.92
CA VAL A 147 -5.37 -5.25 5.27
C VAL A 147 -5.53 -3.83 4.79
N ILE A 148 -4.64 -2.93 5.22
CA ILE A 148 -4.51 -1.62 4.59
C ILE A 148 -3.54 -1.75 3.43
N THR A 149 -4.02 -1.55 2.22
CA THR A 149 -3.18 -1.50 1.01
C THR A 149 -2.92 -0.06 0.63
N VAL A 150 -1.66 0.36 0.73
CA VAL A 150 -1.15 1.69 0.37
C VAL A 150 -0.34 1.53 -0.92
N VAL A 151 -1.03 1.51 -2.05
CA VAL A 151 -0.42 1.33 -3.38
C VAL A 151 -0.88 2.44 -4.31
N TRP A 152 0.07 3.08 -4.98
CA TRP A 152 -0.21 4.01 -6.05
C TRP A 152 0.11 3.37 -7.40
N GLY A 153 -0.91 3.09 -8.19
CA GLY A 153 -0.78 2.42 -9.49
C GLY A 153 -2.02 2.62 -10.35
N GLY A 154 -2.19 3.81 -10.91
CA GLY A 154 -3.06 4.00 -12.08
C GLY A 154 -2.38 3.41 -13.32
N GLU A 155 -3.13 2.66 -14.13
CA GLU A 155 -2.71 2.38 -15.50
C GLU A 155 -2.72 3.69 -16.29
N GLY A 156 -1.66 3.94 -17.05
CA GLY A 156 -1.52 5.07 -17.95
C GLY A 156 -1.48 4.61 -19.39
#